data_AF-A0A0M9CH52-F1
#
_entry.id   AF-A0A0M9CH52-F1
#
_cell.length_a   1.000
_cell.length_b   1.000
_cell.length_c   1.000
_cell.angle_alpha   90.00
_cell.angle_beta   90.00
_cell.angle_gamma   90.00
#
_symmetry.space_group_name_H-M   'P 1'
#
loop_
_entity.id
_entity.type
_entity.pdbx_description
1 polymer ?
#
loop_
_entity_poly.entity_id
_entity_poly.type
_entity_poly.pdbx_seq_one_letter_code
_entity_poly.pdbx_strand_id
1 'polypeptide(L)'
;MNIFNKIHEHFADNKPFVAYSKPNESKLSAFFMQSDTLRITENFEVSGFVFAPFDEVEDAILFPKEESEFYQKNIDFDDLLIESESVLSDQEDLLAKEKHIKIVNKAIDTIEKSNLEKIVISRNEIVDLEKFDLLRVYKSLLKKYQNAFVYVWFHPKVGLWLGATPETLLHVEGDKFKTMSLAGTQVYQENKNPEWKSKELEEQQLVTYFIESQLNPISFNLKIDATETIRAGNLLHLRTRVEGRLSTNANLEQLIRAIHPTPAVCGLPRKSAKDFILNNEGYNRTFYTGFLGELNLKNTTNSIQKSQLFVNLRCMSIKDNSAVIYVGGGITKDSVAEKEYEETVSKSKTMKTVL
;
A
#
# COMPACT_ATOMS: atom_id res chain seq x y z
N MET A 1 14.59 -23.79 13.00
CA MET A 1 15.22 -22.66 12.28
C MET A 1 14.45 -21.40 12.58
N ASN A 2 15.13 -20.27 12.85
CA ASN A 2 14.46 -18.97 13.01
C ASN A 2 13.96 -18.48 11.65
N ILE A 3 12.77 -17.86 11.59
CA ILE A 3 12.18 -17.37 10.34
C ILE A 3 13.10 -16.39 9.59
N PHE A 4 13.87 -15.57 10.32
CA PHE A 4 14.87 -14.68 9.72
C PHE A 4 16.00 -15.42 9.00
N ASN A 5 16.47 -16.56 9.55
CA ASN A 5 17.47 -17.37 8.86
C ASN A 5 16.90 -17.94 7.56
N LYS A 6 15.63 -18.36 7.59
CA LYS A 6 14.95 -18.89 6.41
C LYS A 6 14.73 -17.83 5.32
N ILE A 7 14.41 -16.59 5.70
CA ILE A 7 14.36 -15.45 4.77
C ILE A 7 15.72 -15.25 4.10
N HIS A 8 16.80 -15.23 4.89
CA HIS A 8 18.15 -15.07 4.35
C HIS A 8 18.56 -16.22 3.41
N GLU A 9 18.29 -17.46 3.79
CA GLU A 9 18.56 -18.64 2.97
C GLU A 9 17.77 -18.61 1.65
N HIS A 10 16.46 -18.34 1.69
CA HIS A 10 15.65 -18.24 0.47
C HIS A 10 16.14 -17.12 -0.45
N PHE A 11 16.51 -15.97 0.10
CA PHE A 11 17.06 -14.87 -0.69
C PHE A 11 18.40 -15.25 -1.34
N ALA A 12 19.31 -15.86 -0.58
CA ALA A 12 20.61 -16.32 -1.09
C ALA A 12 20.48 -17.42 -2.16
N ASP A 13 19.48 -18.30 -2.02
CA ASP A 13 19.19 -19.40 -2.94
C ASP A 13 18.33 -18.99 -4.14
N ASN A 14 17.97 -17.71 -4.29
CA ASN A 14 17.03 -17.22 -5.31
C ASN A 14 15.66 -17.93 -5.28
N LYS A 15 15.16 -18.31 -4.10
CA LYS A 15 13.84 -18.93 -3.92
C LYS A 15 12.81 -17.88 -3.50
N PRO A 16 11.60 -17.86 -4.10
CA PRO A 16 10.60 -16.87 -3.74
C PRO A 16 10.12 -17.01 -2.30
N PHE A 17 9.84 -15.87 -1.67
CA PHE A 17 9.21 -15.82 -0.35
C PHE A 17 8.53 -14.48 -0.10
N VAL A 18 7.55 -14.50 0.79
CA VAL A 18 7.03 -13.30 1.44
C VAL A 18 7.00 -13.54 2.93
N ALA A 19 7.46 -12.57 3.71
CA ALA A 19 7.27 -12.55 5.15
C ALA A 19 6.61 -11.22 5.54
N TYR A 20 5.63 -11.28 6.44
CA TYR A 20 4.84 -10.11 6.80
C TYR A 20 4.30 -10.18 8.24
N SER A 21 4.03 -9.00 8.79
CA SER A 21 3.29 -8.80 10.03
C SER A 21 2.10 -7.88 9.78
N LYS A 22 0.99 -8.17 10.45
CA LYS A 22 -0.24 -7.38 10.34
C LYS A 22 -0.24 -6.25 11.38
N PRO A 23 -0.96 -5.14 11.12
CA PRO A 23 -1.06 -4.02 12.05
C PRO A 23 -1.44 -4.45 13.47
N ASN A 24 -0.63 -4.05 14.45
CA ASN A 24 -0.83 -4.28 15.88
C ASN A 24 -0.88 -5.77 16.29
N GLU A 25 -0.26 -6.66 15.50
CA GLU A 25 -0.10 -8.08 15.86
C GLU A 25 1.36 -8.40 16.16
N SER A 26 1.64 -9.15 17.23
CA SER A 26 2.98 -9.68 17.53
C SER A 26 3.29 -10.98 16.79
N LYS A 27 2.78 -11.11 15.56
CA LYS A 27 2.91 -12.31 14.73
C LYS A 27 3.67 -12.01 13.45
N LEU A 28 4.58 -12.91 13.10
CA LEU A 28 5.24 -12.92 11.81
C LEU A 28 4.84 -14.17 11.03
N SER A 29 4.26 -13.95 9.87
CA SER A 29 3.79 -14.97 8.93
C SER A 29 4.68 -14.97 7.69
N ALA A 30 4.84 -16.11 7.03
CA ALA A 30 5.58 -16.19 5.78
C ALA A 30 5.10 -17.33 4.87
N PHE A 31 5.24 -17.11 3.56
CA PHE A 31 5.13 -18.15 2.53
C PHE A 31 6.50 -18.32 1.89
N PHE A 32 6.97 -19.56 1.83
CA PHE A 32 8.25 -19.93 1.23
C PHE A 32 8.00 -20.92 0.08
N MET A 33 8.27 -20.51 -1.15
CA MET A 33 8.13 -21.37 -2.33
C MET A 33 9.38 -22.21 -2.55
N GLN A 34 9.21 -23.43 -3.06
CA GLN A 34 10.31 -24.34 -3.37
C GLN A 34 10.80 -24.20 -4.82
N SER A 35 10.00 -23.57 -5.69
CA SER A 35 10.29 -23.30 -7.10
C SER A 35 10.23 -21.80 -7.38
N ASP A 36 10.94 -21.33 -8.40
CA ASP A 36 10.88 -19.96 -8.91
C ASP A 36 9.79 -19.74 -9.99
N THR A 37 8.88 -20.71 -10.13
CA THR A 37 7.75 -20.62 -11.05
C THR A 37 6.88 -19.42 -10.68
N LEU A 38 6.78 -18.45 -11.58
CA LEU A 38 5.90 -17.30 -11.39
C LEU A 38 4.45 -17.78 -11.47
N ARG A 39 3.69 -17.58 -10.39
CA ARG A 39 2.26 -17.89 -10.34
C ARG A 39 1.48 -16.59 -10.39
N ILE A 40 0.45 -16.57 -11.23
CA ILE A 40 -0.40 -15.40 -11.49
C ILE A 40 -1.82 -15.73 -11.03
N THR A 41 -2.56 -14.72 -10.59
CA THR A 41 -3.98 -14.85 -10.27
C THR A 41 -4.79 -13.76 -10.98
N GLU A 42 -5.88 -14.16 -11.62
CA GLU A 42 -6.79 -13.23 -12.31
C GLU A 42 -8.09 -13.02 -11.52
N ASN A 43 -8.60 -14.09 -10.90
CA ASN A 43 -9.89 -14.12 -10.21
C ASN A 43 -9.79 -14.14 -8.67
N PHE A 44 -8.57 -14.17 -8.13
CA PHE A 44 -8.28 -14.13 -6.69
C PHE A 44 -8.94 -15.26 -5.86
N GLU A 45 -9.30 -16.38 -6.48
CA GLU A 45 -9.94 -17.52 -5.78
C GLU A 45 -8.93 -18.41 -5.05
N VAL A 46 -7.72 -18.52 -5.58
CA VAL A 46 -6.69 -19.40 -5.03
C VAL A 46 -6.18 -18.86 -3.69
N SER A 47 -6.18 -19.73 -2.68
CA SER A 47 -5.69 -19.40 -1.34
C SER A 47 -4.18 -19.15 -1.35
N GLY A 48 -3.71 -18.06 -0.74
CA GLY A 48 -2.29 -17.70 -0.77
C GLY A 48 -2.01 -16.25 -0.38
N PHE A 49 -0.91 -15.72 -0.89
CA PHE A 49 -0.52 -14.31 -0.74
C PHE A 49 -0.40 -13.64 -2.10
N VAL A 50 -1.10 -12.54 -2.32
CA VAL A 50 -1.06 -11.80 -3.59
C VAL A 50 -0.20 -10.53 -3.49
N PHE A 51 0.48 -10.21 -4.58
CA PHE A 51 1.17 -8.94 -4.81
C PHE A 51 0.75 -8.42 -6.19
N ALA A 52 -0.18 -7.48 -6.20
CA ALA A 52 -0.85 -6.99 -7.39
C ALA A 52 -0.33 -5.60 -7.80
N PRO A 53 -0.15 -5.34 -9.11
CA PRO A 53 0.30 -4.07 -9.63
C PRO A 53 -0.77 -2.97 -9.54
N PHE A 54 -0.37 -1.72 -9.78
CA PHE A 54 -1.28 -0.57 -9.90
C PHE A 54 -2.17 -0.65 -11.15
N ASP A 55 -1.59 -1.09 -12.27
CA ASP A 55 -2.30 -1.25 -13.53
C ASP A 55 -2.80 -2.69 -13.67
N GLU A 56 -4.12 -2.89 -13.72
CA GLU A 56 -4.72 -4.22 -13.89
C GLU A 56 -4.41 -4.91 -15.23
N VAL A 57 -3.73 -4.24 -16.16
CA VAL A 57 -3.16 -4.88 -17.36
C VAL A 57 -1.94 -5.73 -17.02
N GLU A 58 -1.23 -5.42 -15.93
CA GLU A 58 -0.11 -6.21 -15.44
C GLU A 58 -0.57 -7.36 -14.54
N ASP A 59 0.20 -8.44 -14.52
CA ASP A 59 -0.15 -9.67 -13.81
C ASP A 59 -0.02 -9.53 -12.28
N ALA A 60 -1.08 -9.92 -11.55
CA ALA A 60 -1.01 -10.05 -10.10
C ALA A 60 -0.31 -11.36 -9.71
N ILE A 61 0.78 -11.25 -8.96
CA ILE A 61 1.60 -12.40 -8.58
C ILE A 61 1.03 -13.04 -7.33
N LEU A 62 0.96 -14.36 -7.31
CA LEU A 62 0.44 -15.16 -6.20
C LEU A 62 1.53 -16.05 -5.64
N PHE A 63 1.63 -16.18 -4.33
CA PHE A 63 2.29 -17.30 -3.66
C PHE A 63 1.20 -18.26 -3.14
N PRO A 64 0.87 -19.33 -3.89
CA PRO A 64 -0.23 -20.21 -3.51
C PRO A 64 0.08 -20.95 -2.22
N LYS A 65 -0.91 -21.07 -1.34
CA LYS A 65 -0.76 -21.74 -0.05
C LYS A 65 -0.38 -23.22 -0.19
N GLU A 66 -0.83 -23.88 -1.26
CA GLU A 66 -0.56 -25.30 -1.53
C GLU A 66 0.87 -25.55 -2.06
N GLU A 67 1.46 -24.55 -2.73
CA GLU A 67 2.82 -24.61 -3.27
C GLU A 67 3.87 -23.98 -2.34
N SER A 68 3.41 -23.40 -1.22
CA SER A 68 4.25 -22.69 -0.27
C SER A 68 4.25 -23.39 1.09
N GLU A 69 5.44 -23.50 1.67
CA GLU A 69 5.53 -23.75 3.10
C GLU A 69 5.08 -22.49 3.83
N PHE A 70 3.99 -22.60 4.60
CA PHE A 70 3.47 -21.49 5.40
C PHE A 70 4.01 -21.59 6.82
N TYR A 71 4.61 -20.51 7.27
CA TYR A 71 5.20 -20.38 8.59
C TYR A 71 4.50 -19.25 9.35
N GLN A 72 4.23 -19.43 10.63
CA GLN A 72 3.72 -18.37 11.49
C GLN A 72 4.28 -18.52 12.91
N LYS A 73 4.76 -17.44 13.50
CA LYS A 73 5.30 -17.45 14.87
C LYS A 73 5.06 -16.11 15.57
N ASN A 74 4.84 -16.15 16.88
CA ASN A 74 4.85 -14.95 17.72
C ASN A 74 6.30 -14.44 17.86
N ILE A 75 6.48 -13.13 17.70
CA ILE A 75 7.77 -12.45 17.84
C ILE A 75 7.54 -11.19 18.65
N ASP A 76 8.40 -10.96 19.64
CA ASP A 76 8.54 -9.65 20.26
C ASP A 76 9.41 -8.77 19.34
N PHE A 77 8.80 -7.75 18.73
CA PHE A 77 9.49 -6.88 17.80
C PHE A 77 10.41 -5.87 18.50
N ASP A 78 10.19 -5.60 19.79
CA ASP A 78 11.02 -4.69 20.57
C ASP A 78 12.38 -5.33 20.90
N ASP A 79 12.42 -6.66 21.01
CA ASP A 79 13.63 -7.46 21.24
C ASP A 79 14.50 -7.67 19.99
N LEU A 80 14.08 -7.17 18.82
CA LEU A 80 14.88 -7.27 17.61
C LEU A 80 16.17 -6.45 17.73
N LEU A 81 17.29 -7.16 17.72
CA LEU A 81 18.62 -6.58 17.60
C LEU A 81 18.84 -6.07 16.17
N ILE A 82 19.13 -4.78 16.07
CA ILE A 82 19.39 -4.05 14.83
C ILE A 82 20.74 -3.36 15.00
N GLU A 83 21.68 -3.61 14.10
CA GLU A 83 22.96 -2.90 14.06
C GLU A 83 22.76 -1.44 13.66
N SER A 84 23.67 -0.55 14.08
CA SER A 84 23.49 0.92 14.03
C SER A 84 23.02 1.45 12.67
N GLU A 85 22.14 2.46 12.74
CA GLU A 85 21.61 3.19 11.58
C GLU A 85 22.74 3.79 10.73
N SER A 86 22.58 3.73 9.40
CA SER A 86 23.45 4.47 8.50
C SER A 86 22.86 5.89 8.38
N VAL A 87 23.69 6.92 8.46
CA VAL A 87 23.23 8.29 8.22
C VAL A 87 23.21 8.49 6.71
N LEU A 88 22.03 8.35 6.11
CA LEU A 88 21.84 8.74 4.72
C LEU A 88 21.94 10.26 4.58
N SER A 89 22.65 10.73 3.55
CA SER A 89 22.67 12.15 3.23
C SER A 89 21.33 12.59 2.64
N ASP A 90 20.67 13.54 3.28
CA ASP A 90 19.49 14.22 2.74
C ASP A 90 19.92 15.37 1.81
N GLN A 91 20.50 15.05 0.65
CA GLN A 91 20.72 16.04 -0.40
C GLN A 91 19.47 16.15 -1.27
N GLU A 92 19.04 17.39 -1.53
CA GLU A 92 17.91 17.69 -2.40
C GLU A 92 18.33 17.47 -3.87
N ASP A 93 17.64 16.55 -4.55
CA ASP A 93 17.76 16.39 -6.00
C ASP A 93 16.92 17.45 -6.70
N LEU A 94 17.59 18.51 -7.17
CA LEU A 94 16.94 19.64 -7.86
C LEU A 94 16.26 19.21 -9.17
N LEU A 95 16.81 18.22 -9.89
CA LEU A 95 16.19 17.74 -11.13
C LEU A 95 14.91 16.95 -10.84
N ALA A 96 14.93 16.12 -9.80
CA ALA A 96 13.73 15.40 -9.35
C ALA A 96 12.64 16.38 -8.90
N LYS A 97 13.03 17.46 -8.19
CA LYS A 97 12.12 18.54 -7.79
C LYS A 97 11.48 19.23 -8.99
N GLU A 98 12.29 19.69 -9.94
CA GLU A 98 11.79 20.37 -11.14
C GLU A 98 10.85 19.47 -11.96
N LYS A 99 11.20 18.19 -12.12
CA LYS A 99 10.34 17.21 -12.81
C LYS A 99 9.00 17.05 -12.09
N HIS A 100 9.02 16.91 -10.76
CA HIS A 100 7.80 16.76 -9.96
C HIS A 100 6.91 18.01 -10.01
N ILE A 101 7.49 19.20 -9.84
CA ILE A 101 6.75 20.47 -9.94
C ILE A 101 6.08 20.59 -11.31
N LYS A 102 6.78 20.24 -12.39
CA LYS A 102 6.24 20.30 -13.75
C LYS A 102 5.02 19.40 -13.96
N ILE A 103 5.07 18.15 -13.48
CA ILE A 103 3.92 17.24 -13.61
C ILE A 103 2.76 17.65 -12.70
N VAL A 104 3.04 18.19 -11.50
CA VAL A 104 1.99 18.71 -10.61
C VAL A 104 1.27 19.90 -11.26
N ASN A 105 2.01 20.87 -11.81
CA ASN A 105 1.40 21.98 -12.55
C ASN A 105 0.57 21.49 -13.75
N LYS A 106 1.05 20.48 -14.48
CA LYS A 106 0.27 19.86 -15.57
C LYS A 106 -1.01 19.19 -15.06
N ALA A 107 -0.97 18.54 -13.89
CA ALA A 107 -2.12 17.91 -13.27
C ALA A 107 -3.16 18.96 -12.84
N ILE A 108 -2.72 20.05 -12.22
CA ILE A 108 -3.56 21.21 -11.86
C ILE A 108 -4.23 21.78 -13.11
N ASP A 109 -3.46 22.10 -14.15
CA ASP A 109 -3.98 22.60 -15.44
C ASP A 109 -5.04 21.67 -16.06
N THR A 110 -4.87 20.36 -15.90
CA THR A 110 -5.79 19.35 -16.45
C THR A 110 -7.06 19.26 -15.63
N ILE A 111 -6.95 19.31 -14.30
CA ILE A 111 -8.08 19.36 -13.36
C ILE A 111 -8.95 20.59 -13.67
N GLU A 112 -8.35 21.76 -13.85
CA GLU A 112 -9.09 23.00 -14.14
C GLU A 112 -9.84 22.99 -15.49
N LYS A 113 -9.34 22.23 -16.47
CA LYS A 113 -9.87 22.18 -17.83
C LYS A 113 -10.78 20.98 -18.11
N SER A 114 -11.05 20.15 -17.11
CA SER A 114 -11.81 18.91 -17.27
C SER A 114 -12.77 18.67 -16.10
N ASN A 115 -13.34 17.47 -16.02
CA ASN A 115 -14.16 17.02 -14.89
C ASN A 115 -13.34 16.24 -13.85
N LEU A 116 -12.01 16.22 -13.96
CA LEU A 116 -11.15 15.65 -12.93
C LEU A 116 -11.21 16.51 -11.68
N GLU A 117 -11.43 15.88 -10.53
CA GLU A 117 -11.46 16.53 -9.23
C GLU A 117 -10.13 16.32 -8.49
N LYS A 118 -9.49 15.16 -8.72
CA LYS A 118 -8.25 14.76 -8.06
C LYS A 118 -7.41 13.85 -8.95
N ILE A 119 -6.09 14.03 -8.92
CA ILE A 119 -5.11 13.10 -9.52
C ILE A 119 -4.01 12.85 -8.51
N VAL A 120 -3.66 11.60 -8.24
CA VAL A 120 -2.53 11.27 -7.37
C VAL A 120 -1.29 11.15 -8.22
N ILE A 121 -0.33 12.05 -8.01
CA ILE A 121 0.95 12.07 -8.73
C ILE A 121 2.04 11.52 -7.83
N SER A 122 2.90 10.70 -8.42
CA SER A 122 3.99 10.04 -7.74
C SER A 122 5.34 10.26 -8.41
N ARG A 123 6.39 9.99 -7.63
CA ARG A 123 7.78 9.95 -8.05
C ARG A 123 8.47 8.78 -7.35
N ASN A 124 9.61 8.37 -7.90
CA ASN A 124 10.56 7.53 -7.19
C ASN A 124 11.79 8.35 -6.75
N GLU A 125 12.43 7.89 -5.68
CA GLU A 125 13.70 8.41 -5.15
C GLU A 125 14.68 7.24 -5.11
N ILE A 126 15.82 7.39 -5.79
CA ILE A 126 16.89 6.38 -5.78
C ILE A 126 17.86 6.75 -4.66
N VAL A 127 18.09 5.82 -3.74
CA VAL A 127 19.06 5.95 -2.66
C VAL A 127 20.12 4.89 -2.85
N ASP A 128 21.33 5.32 -3.18
CA ASP A 128 22.49 4.42 -3.26
C ASP A 128 22.95 4.01 -1.86
N LEU A 129 23.20 2.72 -1.70
CA LEU A 129 23.62 2.09 -0.46
C LEU A 129 25.05 1.59 -0.66
N GLU A 130 25.91 1.75 0.35
CA GLU A 130 27.24 1.12 0.30
C GLU A 130 27.13 -0.40 0.29
N LYS A 131 26.19 -0.93 1.09
CA LYS A 131 25.84 -2.34 1.18
C LYS A 131 24.40 -2.51 1.65
N PHE A 132 23.62 -3.30 0.92
CA PHE A 132 22.28 -3.67 1.36
C PHE A 132 22.31 -4.88 2.32
N ASP A 133 21.70 -4.73 3.50
CA ASP A 133 21.43 -5.85 4.43
C ASP A 133 19.92 -6.06 4.57
N LEU A 134 19.44 -7.15 3.95
CA LEU A 134 18.04 -7.54 3.93
C LEU A 134 17.43 -7.68 5.34
N LEU A 135 18.12 -8.40 6.23
CA LEU A 135 17.57 -8.70 7.55
C LEU A 135 17.60 -7.48 8.45
N ARG A 136 18.63 -6.64 8.35
CA ARG A 136 18.71 -5.38 9.10
C ARG A 136 17.52 -4.50 8.75
N VAL A 137 17.33 -4.20 7.47
CA VAL A 137 16.26 -3.31 6.99
C VAL A 137 14.88 -3.86 7.34
N TYR A 138 14.65 -5.16 7.13
CA TYR A 138 13.36 -5.77 7.44
C TYR A 138 13.04 -5.76 8.94
N LYS A 139 14.03 -6.04 9.80
CA LYS A 139 13.85 -5.92 11.27
C LYS A 139 13.59 -4.49 11.71
N SER A 140 14.26 -3.50 11.10
CA SER A 140 13.99 -2.07 11.36
C SER A 140 12.56 -1.70 11.03
N LEU A 141 12.02 -2.17 9.90
CA LEU A 141 10.61 -1.96 9.54
C LEU A 141 9.67 -2.58 10.58
N LEU A 142 9.90 -3.84 10.98
CA LEU A 142 9.06 -4.54 11.95
C LEU A 142 9.02 -3.83 13.31
N LYS A 143 10.20 -3.42 13.81
CA LYS A 143 10.30 -2.75 15.11
C LYS A 143 9.66 -1.36 15.11
N LYS A 144 9.89 -0.59 14.03
CA LYS A 144 9.47 0.83 13.94
C LYS A 144 8.00 1.02 13.60
N TYR A 145 7.42 0.12 12.79
CA TYR A 145 6.08 0.30 12.20
C TYR A 145 5.10 -0.80 12.60
N GLN A 146 5.05 -1.15 13.88
CA GLN A 146 4.18 -2.21 14.41
C GLN A 146 2.68 -1.95 14.19
N ASN A 147 2.27 -0.69 13.96
CA ASN A 147 0.90 -0.31 13.65
C ASN A 147 0.54 -0.39 12.15
N ALA A 148 1.47 -0.85 11.30
CA ALA A 148 1.30 -0.98 9.86
C ALA A 148 1.40 -2.45 9.43
N PHE A 149 0.98 -2.74 8.19
CA PHE A 149 1.27 -4.01 7.55
C PHE A 149 2.70 -3.96 7.02
N VAL A 150 3.60 -4.68 7.68
CA VAL A 150 5.03 -4.69 7.34
C VAL A 150 5.34 -5.94 6.55
N TYR A 151 6.05 -5.83 5.42
CA TYR A 151 6.41 -6.97 4.59
C TYR A 151 7.82 -6.87 3.99
N VAL A 152 8.34 -8.06 3.68
CA VAL A 152 9.43 -8.29 2.73
C VAL A 152 8.94 -9.34 1.74
N TRP A 153 9.10 -9.08 0.46
CA TRP A 153 8.61 -9.91 -0.63
C TRP A 153 9.71 -10.06 -1.67
N PHE A 154 9.98 -11.28 -2.12
CA PHE A 154 11.01 -11.55 -3.11
C PHE A 154 10.57 -12.64 -4.08
N HIS A 155 10.87 -12.40 -5.36
CA HIS A 155 10.84 -13.41 -6.40
C HIS A 155 11.97 -13.11 -7.40
N PRO A 156 12.82 -14.08 -7.79
CA PRO A 156 14.03 -13.82 -8.60
C PRO A 156 13.73 -13.26 -10.00
N LYS A 157 12.54 -13.54 -10.55
CA LYS A 157 12.07 -13.02 -11.86
C LYS A 157 11.41 -11.64 -11.77
N VAL A 158 11.28 -11.07 -10.57
CA VAL A 158 10.50 -9.84 -10.33
C VAL A 158 11.32 -8.82 -9.54
N GLY A 159 11.94 -9.25 -8.45
CA GLY A 159 12.78 -8.41 -7.59
C GLY A 159 12.41 -8.51 -6.12
N LEU A 160 13.08 -7.68 -5.31
CA LEU A 160 12.90 -7.58 -3.88
C LEU A 160 12.13 -6.32 -3.53
N TRP A 161 11.08 -6.45 -2.74
CA TRP A 161 10.22 -5.37 -2.26
C TRP A 161 10.09 -5.40 -0.74
N LEU A 162 10.09 -4.23 -0.12
CA LEU A 162 9.85 -4.06 1.30
C LEU A 162 8.88 -2.90 1.51
N GLY A 163 8.05 -2.96 2.54
CA GLY A 163 7.17 -1.85 2.87
C GLY A 163 6.52 -1.96 4.24
N ALA A 164 5.96 -0.83 4.66
CA ALA A 164 5.18 -0.69 5.89
C ALA A 164 3.91 0.13 5.57
N THR A 165 2.88 -0.54 5.06
CA THR A 165 1.66 0.14 4.60
C THR A 165 0.61 0.25 5.71
N PRO A 166 0.06 1.45 5.98
CA PRO A 166 -0.99 1.64 6.97
C PRO A 166 -2.41 1.45 6.40
N GLU A 167 -2.55 1.37 5.07
CA GLU A 167 -3.86 1.49 4.42
C GLU A 167 -4.44 0.12 4.07
N THR A 168 -5.45 -0.30 4.82
CA THR A 168 -6.28 -1.45 4.49
C THR A 168 -7.15 -1.12 3.28
N LEU A 169 -7.01 -1.91 2.21
CA LEU A 169 -7.90 -1.85 1.05
C LEU A 169 -9.21 -2.57 1.36
N LEU A 170 -9.11 -3.81 1.85
CA LEU A 170 -10.26 -4.69 1.97
C LEU A 170 -10.02 -5.78 3.02
N HIS A 171 -11.07 -6.07 3.79
CA HIS A 171 -11.14 -7.24 4.66
C HIS A 171 -12.38 -8.03 4.30
N VAL A 172 -12.24 -9.33 4.03
CA VAL A 172 -13.35 -10.24 3.70
C VAL A 172 -13.31 -11.44 4.61
N GLU A 173 -14.46 -11.82 5.17
CA GLU A 173 -14.65 -13.03 5.96
C GLU A 173 -15.96 -13.69 5.51
N GLY A 174 -15.84 -14.79 4.75
CA GLY A 174 -17.00 -15.39 4.07
C GLY A 174 -17.62 -14.43 3.05
N ASP A 175 -18.92 -14.13 3.21
CA ASP A 175 -19.64 -13.16 2.38
C ASP A 175 -19.52 -11.72 2.90
N LYS A 176 -19.02 -11.50 4.12
CA LYS A 176 -18.94 -10.17 4.75
C LYS A 176 -17.67 -9.47 4.33
N PHE A 177 -17.76 -8.18 4.03
CA PHE A 177 -16.61 -7.34 3.77
C PHE A 177 -16.60 -6.06 4.59
N LYS A 178 -15.41 -5.51 4.77
CA LYS A 178 -15.14 -4.20 5.35
C LYS A 178 -14.09 -3.48 4.53
N THR A 179 -14.33 -2.21 4.25
CA THR A 179 -13.37 -1.26 3.66
C THR A 179 -13.56 0.11 4.32
N MET A 180 -12.83 1.12 3.88
CA MET A 180 -12.99 2.48 4.37
C MET A 180 -12.66 3.48 3.27
N SER A 181 -13.32 4.64 3.31
CA SER A 181 -12.80 5.84 2.66
C SER A 181 -11.87 6.55 3.65
N LEU A 182 -10.69 6.93 3.16
CA LEU A 182 -9.67 7.64 3.92
C LEU A 182 -9.16 8.81 3.07
N ALA A 183 -9.54 10.03 3.42
CA ALA A 183 -9.13 11.26 2.77
C ALA A 183 -9.20 12.42 3.79
N GLY A 184 -8.78 13.62 3.37
CA GLY A 184 -8.61 14.75 4.28
C GLY A 184 -7.46 14.52 5.25
N THR A 185 -6.41 15.32 5.15
CA THR A 185 -5.22 15.18 6.01
C THR A 185 -4.94 16.50 6.71
N GLN A 186 -4.65 16.44 8.01
CA GLN A 186 -4.11 17.59 8.74
C GLN A 186 -3.03 17.15 9.73
N VAL A 187 -2.15 18.07 10.08
CA VAL A 187 -1.11 17.82 11.09
C VAL A 187 -1.76 17.70 12.46
N TYR A 188 -1.42 16.64 13.20
CA TYR A 188 -1.84 16.49 14.59
C TYR A 188 -1.21 17.59 15.46
N GLN A 189 -2.04 18.28 16.24
CA GLN A 189 -1.60 19.24 17.25
C GLN A 189 -2.05 18.74 18.62
N GLU A 190 -1.09 18.61 19.54
CA GLU A 190 -1.36 18.17 20.90
C GLU A 190 -2.31 19.14 21.60
N ASN A 191 -3.29 18.60 22.34
CA ASN A 191 -4.31 19.37 23.07
C ASN A 191 -5.20 20.29 22.22
N LYS A 192 -5.27 20.07 20.91
CA LYS A 192 -6.18 20.80 20.02
C LYS A 192 -7.17 19.83 19.37
N ASN A 193 -8.46 20.19 19.42
CA ASN A 193 -9.45 19.46 18.66
C ASN A 193 -9.26 19.77 17.16
N PRO A 194 -9.31 18.74 16.28
CA PRO A 194 -9.21 18.96 14.85
C PRO A 194 -10.39 19.79 14.35
N GLU A 195 -10.09 20.82 13.57
CA GLU A 195 -11.08 21.63 12.86
C GLU A 195 -10.93 21.33 11.36
N TRP A 196 -11.88 20.59 10.81
CA TRP A 196 -11.93 20.26 9.39
C TRP A 196 -12.62 21.37 8.61
N LYS A 197 -12.05 21.77 7.47
CA LYS A 197 -12.68 22.75 6.58
C LYS A 197 -13.58 22.03 5.60
N SER A 198 -14.43 22.79 4.90
CA SER A 198 -15.34 22.24 3.90
C SER A 198 -14.62 21.42 2.83
N LYS A 199 -13.42 21.85 2.42
CA LYS A 199 -12.62 21.14 1.42
C LYS A 199 -12.28 19.70 1.85
N GLU A 200 -11.75 19.50 3.06
CA GLU A 200 -11.36 18.15 3.49
C GLU A 200 -12.58 17.25 3.72
N LEU A 201 -13.70 17.82 4.19
CA LEU A 201 -14.97 17.09 4.32
C LEU A 201 -15.56 16.70 2.96
N GLU A 202 -15.54 17.60 1.99
CA GLU A 202 -15.97 17.34 0.60
C GLU A 202 -15.11 16.25 -0.04
N GLU A 203 -13.77 16.30 0.11
CA GLU A 203 -12.87 15.27 -0.38
C GLU A 203 -13.23 13.90 0.20
N GLN A 204 -13.40 13.82 1.52
CA GLN A 204 -13.80 12.58 2.19
C GLN A 204 -15.16 12.06 1.72
N GLN A 205 -16.12 12.97 1.52
CA GLN A 205 -17.46 12.61 1.07
C GLN A 205 -17.43 12.06 -0.36
N LEU A 206 -16.63 12.64 -1.25
CA LEU A 206 -16.45 12.15 -2.63
C LEU A 206 -15.88 10.73 -2.66
N VAL A 207 -14.86 10.44 -1.85
CA VAL A 207 -14.30 9.07 -1.76
C VAL A 207 -15.34 8.09 -1.22
N THR A 208 -16.15 8.53 -0.24
CA THR A 208 -17.23 7.71 0.34
C THR A 208 -18.30 7.39 -0.70
N TYR A 209 -18.79 8.40 -1.43
CA TYR A 209 -19.77 8.21 -2.51
C TYR A 209 -19.24 7.35 -3.64
N PHE A 210 -17.96 7.51 -3.97
CA PHE A 210 -17.30 6.65 -4.93
C PHE A 210 -17.41 5.18 -4.49
N ILE A 211 -16.96 4.84 -3.27
CA ILE A 211 -17.01 3.47 -2.74
C ILE A 211 -18.46 2.95 -2.71
N GLU A 212 -19.40 3.75 -2.20
CA GLU A 212 -20.82 3.39 -2.17
C GLU A 212 -21.37 3.04 -3.56
N SER A 213 -21.12 3.90 -4.54
CA SER A 213 -21.60 3.70 -5.92
C SER A 213 -21.05 2.43 -6.56
N GLN A 214 -19.80 2.07 -6.26
CA GLN A 214 -19.15 0.88 -6.80
C GLN A 214 -19.60 -0.40 -6.10
N LEU A 215 -19.95 -0.33 -4.81
CA LEU A 215 -20.32 -1.49 -4.01
C LEU A 215 -21.82 -1.80 -4.03
N ASN A 216 -22.69 -0.81 -4.18
CA ASN A 216 -24.15 -1.00 -4.23
C ASN A 216 -24.61 -2.06 -5.25
N PRO A 217 -24.05 -2.16 -6.47
CA PRO A 217 -24.48 -3.19 -7.44
C PRO A 217 -24.09 -4.62 -7.07
N ILE A 218 -23.08 -4.81 -6.20
CA ILE A 218 -22.48 -6.13 -5.90
C ILE A 218 -22.65 -6.55 -4.44
N SER A 219 -23.35 -5.75 -3.64
CA SER A 219 -23.52 -6.00 -2.21
C SER A 219 -24.95 -5.74 -1.72
N PHE A 220 -25.26 -6.31 -0.55
CA PHE A 220 -26.48 -6.03 0.20
C PHE A 220 -26.14 -5.67 1.64
N ASN A 221 -27.07 -4.99 2.32
CA ASN A 221 -26.89 -4.46 3.67
C ASN A 221 -25.62 -3.59 3.81
N LEU A 222 -25.36 -2.76 2.80
CA LEU A 222 -24.24 -1.82 2.84
C LEU A 222 -24.50 -0.79 3.96
N LYS A 223 -23.60 -0.76 4.94
CA LYS A 223 -23.60 0.16 6.07
C LYS A 223 -22.44 1.12 5.90
N ILE A 224 -22.77 2.41 5.84
CA ILE A 224 -21.80 3.50 5.80
C ILE A 224 -21.92 4.22 7.13
N ASP A 225 -20.85 4.19 7.92
CA ASP A 225 -20.82 4.85 9.22
C ASP A 225 -20.73 6.38 9.06
N ALA A 226 -20.86 7.12 10.17
CA ALA A 226 -20.53 8.53 10.18
C ALA A 226 -19.02 8.73 10.01
N THR A 227 -18.64 9.83 9.36
CA THR A 227 -17.22 10.22 9.25
C THR A 227 -16.63 10.50 10.63
N GLU A 228 -15.48 9.89 10.91
CA GLU A 228 -14.73 10.05 12.16
C GLU A 228 -13.31 10.56 11.88
N THR A 229 -12.68 11.17 12.89
CA THR A 229 -11.26 11.53 12.82
C THR A 229 -10.42 10.40 13.40
N ILE A 230 -9.39 9.97 12.68
CA ILE A 230 -8.42 8.99 13.14
C ILE A 230 -7.02 9.58 13.13
N ARG A 231 -6.17 9.12 14.05
CA ARG A 231 -4.75 9.51 14.10
C ARG A 231 -3.87 8.40 13.53
N ALA A 232 -2.99 8.77 12.62
CA ALA A 232 -1.93 7.90 12.08
C ALA A 232 -0.58 8.62 12.23
N GLY A 233 0.17 8.28 13.29
CA GLY A 233 1.42 8.98 13.62
C GLY A 233 1.19 10.46 13.97
N ASN A 234 1.81 11.35 13.20
CA ASN A 234 1.69 12.81 13.36
C ASN A 234 0.62 13.45 12.47
N LEU A 235 -0.20 12.64 11.80
CA LEU A 235 -1.30 13.10 10.96
C LEU A 235 -2.65 12.64 11.51
N LEU A 236 -3.66 13.46 11.25
CA LEU A 236 -5.07 13.11 11.39
C LEU A 236 -5.67 12.91 10.00
N HIS A 237 -6.58 11.94 9.91
CA HIS A 237 -7.34 11.65 8.69
C HIS A 237 -8.84 11.59 8.99
N LEU A 238 -9.66 11.98 8.02
CA LEU A 238 -11.07 11.62 8.04
C LEU A 238 -11.23 10.19 7.54
N ARG A 239 -12.01 9.39 8.26
CA ARG A 239 -12.34 8.01 7.89
C ARG A 239 -13.84 7.82 7.89
N THR A 240 -14.34 7.09 6.91
CA THR A 240 -15.70 6.54 6.93
C THR A 240 -15.62 5.05 6.67
N ARG A 241 -16.15 4.26 7.60
CA ARG A 241 -16.16 2.79 7.48
C ARG A 241 -17.31 2.37 6.59
N VAL A 242 -17.03 1.41 5.71
CA VAL A 242 -18.03 0.81 4.82
C VAL A 242 -18.01 -0.69 5.04
N GLU A 243 -19.14 -1.25 5.46
CA GLU A 243 -19.31 -2.67 5.72
C GLU A 243 -20.49 -3.20 4.92
N GLY A 244 -20.42 -4.44 4.45
CA GLY A 244 -21.52 -5.03 3.69
C GLY A 244 -21.37 -6.53 3.52
N ARG A 245 -22.27 -7.12 2.73
CA ARG A 245 -22.20 -8.51 2.31
C ARG A 245 -22.23 -8.61 0.80
N LEU A 246 -21.38 -9.47 0.23
CA LEU A 246 -21.40 -9.76 -1.20
C LEU A 246 -22.71 -10.43 -1.59
N SER A 247 -23.31 -9.96 -2.67
CA SER A 247 -24.46 -10.62 -3.30
C SER A 247 -24.08 -12.04 -3.75
N THR A 248 -25.07 -12.93 -3.90
CA THR A 248 -24.82 -14.34 -4.26
C THR A 248 -24.09 -14.55 -5.58
N ASN A 249 -24.20 -13.59 -6.49
CA ASN A 249 -23.54 -13.61 -7.80
C ASN A 249 -22.25 -12.77 -7.84
N ALA A 250 -21.85 -12.20 -6.71
CA ALA A 250 -20.65 -11.39 -6.58
C ALA A 250 -19.51 -12.22 -5.98
N ASN A 251 -18.28 -11.98 -6.44
CA ASN A 251 -17.08 -12.65 -5.93
C ASN A 251 -16.00 -11.66 -5.48
N LEU A 252 -14.89 -12.20 -4.95
CA LEU A 252 -13.78 -11.39 -4.45
C LEU A 252 -13.12 -10.53 -5.53
N GLU A 253 -13.00 -11.04 -6.76
CA GLU A 253 -12.48 -10.28 -7.89
C GLU A 253 -13.31 -9.04 -8.18
N GLN A 254 -14.62 -9.19 -8.32
CA GLN A 254 -15.52 -8.07 -8.57
C GLN A 254 -15.45 -7.04 -7.45
N LEU A 255 -15.35 -7.49 -6.20
CA LEU A 255 -15.19 -6.60 -5.04
C LEU A 255 -13.88 -5.80 -5.11
N ILE A 256 -12.75 -6.46 -5.41
CA ILE A 256 -11.44 -5.80 -5.53
C ILE A 256 -11.46 -4.80 -6.70
N ARG A 257 -11.91 -5.22 -7.89
CA ARG A 257 -11.94 -4.38 -9.10
C ARG A 257 -12.92 -3.21 -8.98
N ALA A 258 -13.98 -3.36 -8.18
CA ALA A 258 -14.91 -2.27 -7.90
C ALA A 258 -14.20 -1.12 -7.15
N ILE A 259 -13.28 -1.41 -6.21
CA ILE A 259 -12.69 -0.38 -5.34
C ILE A 259 -11.23 -0.02 -5.68
N HIS A 260 -10.47 -0.91 -6.31
CA HIS A 260 -9.07 -0.67 -6.68
C HIS A 260 -8.92 -0.20 -8.14
N PRO A 261 -8.04 0.79 -8.42
CA PRO A 261 -7.40 1.66 -7.44
C PRO A 261 -8.41 2.63 -6.81
N THR A 262 -8.20 2.95 -5.54
CA THR A 262 -9.06 3.90 -4.82
C THR A 262 -8.77 5.33 -5.27
N PRO A 263 -9.70 6.28 -5.07
CA PRO A 263 -9.43 7.71 -5.29
C PRO A 263 -8.25 8.25 -4.46
N ALA A 264 -7.89 7.58 -3.36
CA ALA A 264 -6.77 7.97 -2.50
C ALA A 264 -5.39 7.72 -3.13
N VAL A 265 -5.29 6.79 -4.09
CA VAL A 265 -4.03 6.42 -4.75
C VAL A 265 -4.00 6.59 -6.28
N CYS A 266 -5.16 6.83 -6.89
CA CYS A 266 -5.30 7.12 -8.31
C CYS A 266 -5.87 8.52 -8.54
N GLY A 267 -7.12 8.75 -8.17
CA GLY A 267 -7.81 10.02 -8.37
C GLY A 267 -9.27 9.83 -8.74
N LEU A 268 -9.93 10.92 -9.12
CA LEU A 268 -11.37 10.96 -9.41
C LEU A 268 -11.68 11.94 -10.55
N PRO A 269 -12.45 11.55 -11.59
CA PRO A 269 -12.92 10.19 -11.91
C PRO A 269 -11.78 9.19 -12.19
N ARG A 270 -11.92 7.95 -11.71
CA ARG A 270 -10.86 6.92 -11.71
C ARG A 270 -10.20 6.73 -13.08
N LYS A 271 -10.99 6.54 -14.14
CA LYS A 271 -10.46 6.23 -15.49
C LYS A 271 -9.59 7.37 -16.01
N SER A 272 -10.11 8.60 -16.02
CA SER A 272 -9.38 9.78 -16.48
C SER A 272 -8.12 10.05 -15.65
N ALA A 273 -8.17 9.82 -14.34
CA ALA A 273 -7.02 10.00 -13.46
C ALA A 273 -5.93 8.95 -13.75
N LYS A 274 -6.33 7.69 -13.94
CA LYS A 274 -5.41 6.60 -14.32
C LYS A 274 -4.75 6.88 -15.68
N ASP A 275 -5.54 7.29 -16.67
CA ASP A 275 -5.03 7.65 -18.00
C ASP A 275 -4.02 8.80 -17.91
N PHE A 276 -4.26 9.80 -17.05
CA PHE A 276 -3.29 10.86 -16.81
C PHE A 276 -2.00 10.29 -16.21
N ILE A 277 -2.09 9.47 -15.16
CA ILE A 277 -0.92 8.90 -14.46
C ILE A 277 -0.02 8.13 -15.45
N LEU A 278 -0.60 7.17 -16.18
CA LEU A 278 0.14 6.29 -17.10
C LEU A 278 0.84 7.07 -18.22
N ASN A 279 0.24 8.18 -18.67
CA ASN A 279 0.79 8.97 -19.77
C ASN A 279 1.82 10.03 -19.33
N ASN A 280 1.91 10.36 -18.05
CA ASN A 280 2.63 11.58 -17.62
C ASN A 280 3.74 11.37 -16.59
N GLU A 281 3.71 10.34 -15.74
CA GLU A 281 4.73 10.16 -14.67
C GLU A 281 6.13 9.85 -15.22
N GLY A 282 6.20 9.26 -16.42
CA GLY A 282 7.46 8.93 -17.08
C GLY A 282 8.24 7.83 -16.37
N TYR A 283 7.57 6.98 -15.61
CA TYR A 283 8.06 5.70 -15.08
C TYR A 283 6.87 4.77 -14.81
N ASN A 284 7.11 3.47 -14.67
CA ASN A 284 6.07 2.52 -14.29
C ASN A 284 6.02 2.38 -12.75
N ARG A 285 4.84 2.55 -12.16
CA ARG A 285 4.60 2.32 -10.73
C ARG A 285 4.80 0.86 -10.33
N THR A 286 4.60 -0.08 -11.25
CA THR A 286 4.62 -1.54 -11.00
C THR A 286 3.72 -1.88 -9.81
N PHE A 287 4.27 -2.30 -8.67
CA PHE A 287 3.52 -2.63 -7.46
C PHE A 287 3.21 -1.44 -6.56
N TYR A 288 3.82 -0.27 -6.75
CA TYR A 288 3.48 0.91 -5.95
C TYR A 288 2.06 1.35 -6.24
N THR A 289 1.26 1.63 -5.20
CA THR A 289 -0.19 1.90 -5.30
C THR A 289 -1.06 0.76 -5.84
N GLY A 290 -0.48 -0.42 -6.08
CA GLY A 290 -1.21 -1.68 -6.21
C GLY A 290 -1.72 -2.18 -4.86
N PHE A 291 -1.90 -3.49 -4.69
CA PHE A 291 -2.34 -4.07 -3.42
C PHE A 291 -1.67 -5.40 -3.11
N LEU A 292 -1.67 -5.77 -1.83
CA LEU A 292 -1.05 -6.99 -1.36
C LEU A 292 -1.75 -7.58 -0.15
N GLY A 293 -1.57 -8.87 0.07
CA GLY A 293 -2.00 -9.52 1.30
C GLY A 293 -2.51 -10.93 1.11
N GLU A 294 -3.23 -11.40 2.13
CA GLU A 294 -3.73 -12.77 2.20
C GLU A 294 -5.01 -12.93 1.38
N LEU A 295 -5.09 -14.00 0.61
CA LEU A 295 -6.28 -14.45 -0.10
C LEU A 295 -6.79 -15.77 0.47
N ASN A 296 -8.07 -15.80 0.82
CA ASN A 296 -8.87 -16.99 1.13
C ASN A 296 -8.18 -17.95 2.11
N LEU A 297 -7.46 -17.43 3.11
CA LEU A 297 -6.85 -18.26 4.14
C LEU A 297 -7.93 -18.75 5.09
N LYS A 298 -7.96 -20.05 5.36
CA LYS A 298 -8.93 -20.65 6.28
C LYS A 298 -8.50 -20.39 7.71
N ASN A 299 -9.43 -19.90 8.53
CA ASN A 299 -9.23 -19.87 9.97
C ASN A 299 -9.32 -21.29 10.55
N THR A 300 -8.40 -21.63 11.47
CA THR A 300 -8.34 -22.94 12.13
C THR A 300 -9.56 -23.24 13.00
N THR A 301 -10.34 -22.23 13.39
CA THR A 301 -11.45 -22.40 14.35
C THR A 301 -12.83 -22.56 13.71
N ASN A 302 -13.09 -22.02 12.52
CA ASN A 302 -14.44 -21.99 11.94
C ASN A 302 -14.51 -22.32 10.44
N SER A 303 -13.38 -22.69 9.80
CA SER A 303 -13.28 -22.99 8.36
C SER A 303 -13.72 -21.86 7.42
N ILE A 304 -13.97 -20.65 7.95
CA ILE A 304 -14.32 -19.49 7.14
C ILE A 304 -13.05 -18.98 6.46
N GLN A 305 -13.17 -18.72 5.16
CA GLN A 305 -12.11 -18.11 4.36
C GLN A 305 -12.03 -16.62 4.66
N LYS A 306 -10.80 -16.14 4.82
CA LYS A 306 -10.50 -14.75 5.11
C LYS A 306 -9.50 -14.20 4.10
N SER A 307 -9.79 -12.99 3.61
CA SER A 307 -8.87 -12.21 2.79
C SER A 307 -8.62 -10.87 3.47
N GLN A 308 -7.36 -10.44 3.53
CA GLN A 308 -6.96 -9.15 4.08
C GLN A 308 -5.97 -8.51 3.14
N LEU A 309 -6.41 -7.45 2.48
CA LEU A 309 -5.67 -6.74 1.45
C LEU A 309 -5.37 -5.31 1.88
N PHE A 310 -4.18 -4.86 1.55
CA PHE A 310 -3.65 -3.54 1.87
C PHE A 310 -3.16 -2.87 0.59
N VAL A 311 -3.27 -1.56 0.52
CA VAL A 311 -2.71 -0.80 -0.61
C VAL A 311 -1.20 -0.74 -0.45
N ASN A 312 -0.42 -0.94 -1.51
CA ASN A 312 1.04 -0.95 -1.41
C ASN A 312 1.61 0.47 -1.39
N LEU A 313 1.65 1.06 -0.20
CA LEU A 313 2.20 2.39 0.09
C LEU A 313 3.42 2.27 1.01
N ARG A 314 4.21 3.35 1.10
CA ARG A 314 5.43 3.41 1.94
C ARG A 314 6.27 2.16 1.72
N CYS A 315 6.69 1.99 0.48
CA CYS A 315 7.42 0.82 0.02
C CYS A 315 8.62 1.22 -0.82
N MET A 316 9.51 0.26 -1.01
CA MET A 316 10.67 0.37 -1.85
C MET A 316 10.97 -0.95 -2.53
N SER A 317 11.56 -0.88 -3.72
CA SER A 317 12.20 -2.01 -4.37
C SER A 317 13.71 -1.90 -4.23
N ILE A 318 14.39 -3.03 -4.07
CA ILE A 318 15.86 -3.06 -4.04
C ILE A 318 16.35 -3.57 -5.38
N LYS A 319 17.29 -2.83 -5.97
CA LYS A 319 17.99 -3.21 -7.20
C LYS A 319 19.48 -3.00 -6.98
N ASP A 320 20.24 -4.08 -7.07
CA ASP A 320 21.67 -4.09 -6.74
C ASP A 320 21.90 -3.51 -5.34
N ASN A 321 22.69 -2.44 -5.23
CA ASN A 321 22.92 -1.72 -3.98
C ASN A 321 22.14 -0.39 -3.92
N SER A 322 20.99 -0.28 -4.60
CA SER A 322 20.16 0.93 -4.56
C SER A 322 18.73 0.60 -4.12
N ALA A 323 18.20 1.42 -3.21
CA ALA A 323 16.79 1.39 -2.85
C ALA A 323 16.01 2.40 -3.70
N VAL A 324 14.97 1.93 -4.39
CA VAL A 324 14.03 2.77 -5.13
C VAL A 324 12.80 2.96 -4.26
N ILE A 325 12.67 4.13 -3.64
CA ILE A 325 11.56 4.50 -2.75
C ILE A 325 10.45 5.15 -3.57
N TYR A 326 9.21 4.70 -3.39
CA TYR A 326 8.05 5.23 -4.11
C TYR A 326 7.18 6.10 -3.21
N VAL A 327 6.86 7.32 -3.69
CA VAL A 327 6.06 8.30 -2.95
C VAL A 327 5.17 9.13 -3.86
N GLY A 328 4.05 9.61 -3.34
CA GLY A 328 3.11 10.43 -4.09
C GLY A 328 2.19 11.25 -3.21
N GLY A 329 1.45 12.14 -3.85
CA GLY A 329 0.52 13.11 -3.24
C GLY A 329 -0.72 13.30 -4.09
N GLY A 330 -1.83 13.65 -3.44
CA GLY A 330 -3.10 13.89 -4.11
C GLY A 330 -3.19 15.34 -4.57
N ILE A 331 -3.23 15.56 -5.88
CA ILE A 331 -3.28 16.88 -6.50
C ILE A 331 -4.73 17.29 -6.72
N THR A 332 -5.06 18.50 -6.28
CA THR A 332 -6.35 19.17 -6.50
C THR A 332 -6.12 20.52 -7.18
N LYS A 333 -7.18 21.20 -7.63
CA LYS A 333 -7.08 22.53 -8.23
C LYS A 333 -6.41 23.58 -7.32
N ASP A 334 -6.49 23.42 -5.99
CA ASP A 334 -5.88 24.37 -5.05
C ASP A 334 -4.51 23.90 -4.52
N SER A 335 -3.94 22.85 -5.12
CA SER A 335 -2.59 22.37 -4.77
C SER A 335 -1.53 23.39 -5.17
N VAL A 336 -0.42 23.43 -4.42
CA VAL A 336 0.75 24.27 -4.71
C VAL A 336 1.93 23.35 -4.98
N ALA A 337 2.45 23.34 -6.21
CA ALA A 337 3.38 22.33 -6.68
C ALA A 337 4.63 22.14 -5.79
N GLU A 338 5.18 23.22 -5.25
CA GLU A 338 6.32 23.18 -4.34
C GLU A 338 5.98 22.45 -3.02
N LYS A 339 4.79 22.71 -2.47
CA LYS A 339 4.32 22.06 -1.23
C LYS A 339 4.05 20.58 -1.43
N GLU A 340 3.52 20.21 -2.59
CA GLU A 340 3.28 18.80 -2.95
C GLU A 340 4.62 18.04 -3.05
N TYR A 341 5.67 18.67 -3.59
CA TYR A 341 7.00 18.09 -3.56
C TYR A 341 7.52 17.91 -2.12
N GLU A 342 7.43 18.93 -1.28
CA GLU A 342 7.83 18.86 0.14
C GLU A 342 7.07 17.75 0.91
N GLU A 343 5.80 17.53 0.59
CA GLU A 343 5.01 16.43 1.13
C GLU A 343 5.59 15.07 0.71
N THR A 344 5.95 14.89 -0.56
CA THR A 344 6.58 13.63 -1.01
C THR A 344 7.93 13.37 -0.35
N VAL A 345 8.75 14.41 -0.15
CA VAL A 345 10.02 14.33 0.62
C VAL A 345 9.75 13.91 2.07
N SER A 346 8.74 14.49 2.70
CA SER A 346 8.35 14.12 4.06
C SER A 346 7.88 12.66 4.16
N LYS A 347 7.14 12.18 3.15
CA LYS A 347 6.70 10.78 3.07
C LYS A 347 7.86 9.81 2.85
N SER A 348 8.86 10.15 2.03
CA SER A 348 9.98 9.26 1.70
C SER A 348 10.85 8.93 2.91
N LYS A 349 10.95 9.84 3.88
CA LYS A 349 11.61 9.63 5.18
C LYS A 349 11.15 8.36 5.90
N THR A 350 9.90 7.94 5.72
CA THR A 350 9.40 6.66 6.27
C THR A 350 10.32 5.49 5.88
N MET A 351 10.67 5.40 4.59
CA MET A 351 11.53 4.31 4.11
C MET A 351 13.02 4.62 4.27
N LYS A 352 13.44 5.90 4.13
CA LYS A 352 14.86 6.26 4.30
C LYS A 352 15.37 5.94 5.69
N THR A 353 14.56 6.12 6.73
CA THR A 353 15.01 5.91 8.12
C THR A 353 15.20 4.44 8.53
N VAL A 354 14.91 3.46 7.66
CA VAL A 354 15.18 2.04 7.93
C VAL A 354 16.34 1.47 7.09
N LEU A 355 16.75 2.22 6.05
CA LEU A 355 17.98 2.00 5.28
C LEU A 355 19.20 2.41 6.12
#